data_AF-A0A0J6YQS6-F1
#
_entry.id   AF-A0A0J6YQS6-F1
#
_cell.length_a   1.000
_cell.length_b   1.000
_cell.length_c   1.000
_cell.angle_alpha   90.00
_cell.angle_beta   90.00
_cell.angle_gamma   90.00
#
_symmetry.space_group_name_H-M   'P 1'
#
loop_
_entity.id
_entity.type
_entity.pdbx_description
1 polymer ?
#
loop_
_entity_poly.entity_id
_entity_poly.type
_entity_poly.pdbx_seq_one_letter_code
_entity_poly.pdbx_strand_id
1 'polypeptide(L)'
;MADVASEAGLARSAFYFYFSSKNEAVTHLLAGIFDTQISDAAEVFGRDGDARENLSQVLLHTVESWVAQRSSFLAMLDARDADADTRVIWESWLTRYEDFVAAYIDEHSVRAAGCASRDLAHSLLSLNERVLERFLRGNGLDTADDVHRSLTHVWTSAIFGSAP
;
A
#
# COMPACT_ATOMS: atom_id res chain seq x y z
N MET A 1 -35.30 -31.09 -0.82
CA MET A 1 -35.60 -29.68 -1.14
C MET A 1 -36.04 -29.01 0.14
N ALA A 2 -35.23 -28.06 0.61
CA ALA A 2 -35.28 -27.38 1.92
C ALA A 2 -34.62 -28.16 3.07
N ASP A 3 -33.33 -27.90 3.32
CA ASP A 3 -32.92 -27.31 4.61
C ASP A 3 -31.45 -26.81 4.71
N VAL A 4 -30.76 -26.57 3.58
CA VAL A 4 -29.40 -25.99 3.61
C VAL A 4 -29.40 -24.46 3.79
N ALA A 5 -30.59 -23.84 3.89
CA ALA A 5 -30.74 -22.39 4.13
C ALA A 5 -30.73 -22.01 5.62
N SER A 6 -30.75 -22.97 6.54
CA SER A 6 -30.86 -22.73 7.99
C SER A 6 -29.50 -22.59 8.71
N GLU A 7 -28.44 -23.21 8.20
CA GLU A 7 -27.11 -23.18 8.85
C GLU A 7 -26.33 -21.87 8.65
N ALA A 8 -26.73 -21.03 7.69
CA ALA A 8 -26.06 -19.76 7.37
C ALA A 8 -26.48 -18.57 8.27
N GLY A 9 -27.45 -18.76 9.18
CA GLY A 9 -28.00 -17.70 10.04
C GLY A 9 -27.16 -17.38 11.28
N LEU A 10 -26.38 -18.34 11.78
CA LEU A 10 -25.56 -18.18 12.99
C LEU A 10 -24.14 -17.65 12.69
N ALA A 11 -23.60 -17.93 11.51
CA ALA A 11 -22.29 -17.42 11.09
C ALA A 11 -22.30 -15.90 10.83
N ARG A 12 -23.42 -15.35 10.34
CA ARG A 12 -23.57 -13.89 10.14
C ARG A 12 -23.68 -13.13 11.46
N SER A 13 -24.49 -13.62 12.40
CA SER A 13 -24.72 -12.93 13.68
C SER A 13 -23.50 -12.98 14.60
N ALA A 14 -22.73 -14.07 14.61
CA ALA A 14 -21.46 -14.14 15.35
C ALA A 14 -20.38 -13.21 14.78
N PHE A 15 -20.35 -13.01 13.45
CA PHE A 15 -19.45 -12.06 12.80
C PHE A 15 -19.77 -10.61 13.18
N TYR A 16 -21.07 -10.24 13.20
CA TYR A 16 -21.52 -8.91 13.65
C TYR A 16 -21.47 -8.72 15.18
N PHE A 17 -21.32 -9.79 15.97
CA PHE A 17 -21.17 -9.71 17.42
C PHE A 17 -19.78 -9.21 17.83
N TYR A 18 -18.75 -9.50 17.03
CA TYR A 18 -17.37 -9.05 17.26
C TYR A 18 -16.98 -7.82 16.42
N PHE A 19 -17.72 -7.53 15.36
CA PHE A 19 -17.45 -6.42 14.46
C PHE A 19 -18.76 -5.67 14.18
N SER A 20 -18.80 -4.40 14.52
CA SER A 20 -19.94 -3.48 14.36
C SER A 20 -20.40 -3.38 12.89
N SER A 21 -19.53 -3.75 11.94
CA SER A 21 -19.85 -3.92 10.52
C SER A 21 -18.91 -4.91 9.83
N LYS A 22 -19.24 -5.31 8.59
CA LYS A 22 -18.36 -6.15 7.75
C LYS A 22 -17.01 -5.47 7.46
N ASN A 23 -16.95 -4.15 7.57
CA ASN A 23 -15.78 -3.33 7.27
C ASN A 23 -14.80 -3.30 8.45
N GLU A 24 -15.27 -3.40 9.70
CA GLU A 24 -14.39 -3.44 10.88
C GLU A 24 -13.54 -4.72 10.90
N ALA A 25 -14.10 -5.85 10.48
CA ALA A 25 -13.37 -7.11 10.33
C ALA A 25 -12.29 -7.04 9.24
N VAL A 26 -12.61 -6.44 8.09
CA VAL A 26 -11.66 -6.22 6.97
C VAL A 26 -10.55 -5.24 7.39
N THR A 27 -10.90 -4.21 8.15
CA THR A 27 -9.97 -3.24 8.73
C THR A 27 -8.99 -3.91 9.67
N HIS A 28 -9.47 -4.74 10.59
CA HIS A 28 -8.61 -5.49 11.51
C HIS A 28 -7.72 -6.51 10.79
N LEU A 29 -8.23 -7.17 9.75
CA LEU A 29 -7.47 -8.15 8.98
C LEU A 29 -6.31 -7.51 8.21
N LEU A 30 -6.50 -6.27 7.77
CA LEU A 30 -5.53 -5.57 6.93
C LEU A 30 -4.63 -4.61 7.70
N ALA A 31 -5.04 -4.09 8.85
CA ALA A 31 -4.21 -3.23 9.70
C ALA A 31 -2.85 -3.89 10.03
N GLY A 32 -2.85 -5.20 10.31
CA GLY A 32 -1.61 -5.95 10.53
C GLY A 32 -0.67 -5.99 9.32
N ILE A 33 -1.21 -6.03 8.09
CA ILE A 33 -0.40 -6.00 6.86
C ILE A 33 0.25 -4.62 6.69
N PHE A 34 -0.52 -3.55 6.93
CA PHE A 34 -0.02 -2.18 6.82
C PHE A 34 1.05 -1.85 7.87
N ASP A 35 0.81 -2.22 9.12
CA ASP A 35 1.80 -2.01 10.19
C ASP A 35 3.08 -2.83 9.93
N THR A 36 2.95 -4.06 9.42
CA THR A 36 4.10 -4.89 9.02
C THR A 36 4.89 -4.23 7.89
N GLN A 37 4.22 -3.77 6.83
CA GLN A 37 4.89 -3.13 5.69
C GLN A 37 5.65 -1.84 6.09
N ILE A 38 5.07 -1.00 6.95
CA ILE A 38 5.76 0.20 7.46
C ILE A 38 6.97 -0.22 8.30
N SER A 39 6.82 -1.21 9.17
CA SER A 39 7.91 -1.71 10.02
C SER A 39 9.06 -2.28 9.18
N ASP A 40 8.76 -3.11 8.19
CA ASP A 40 9.74 -3.72 7.30
C ASP A 40 10.47 -2.64 6.46
N ALA A 41 9.73 -1.64 5.95
CA ALA A 41 10.31 -0.52 5.24
C ALA A 41 11.23 0.31 6.13
N ALA A 42 10.82 0.58 7.37
CA ALA A 42 11.61 1.32 8.34
C ALA A 42 12.92 0.57 8.69
N GLU A 43 12.85 -0.76 8.84
CA GLU A 43 14.05 -1.57 9.06
C GLU A 43 15.04 -1.43 7.90
N VAL A 44 14.56 -1.56 6.66
CA VAL A 44 15.43 -1.46 5.47
C VAL A 44 16.00 -0.06 5.30
N PHE A 45 15.21 1.00 5.54
CA PHE A 45 15.70 2.38 5.49
C PHE A 45 16.72 2.70 6.57
N GLY A 46 16.62 2.06 7.75
CA GLY A 46 17.58 2.23 8.83
C GLY A 46 18.91 1.49 8.65
N ARG A 47 19.11 0.74 7.57
CA ARG A 47 20.37 0.03 7.29
C ARG A 47 21.43 0.98 6.76
N ASP A 48 22.65 0.84 7.26
CA ASP A 48 23.83 1.50 6.67
C ASP A 48 24.00 1.09 5.20
N GLY A 49 24.26 2.04 4.30
CA GLY A 49 24.49 1.73 2.89
C GLY A 49 24.10 2.85 1.93
N ASP A 50 23.96 2.49 0.65
CA ASP A 50 23.43 3.40 -0.37
C ASP A 50 21.92 3.52 -0.24
N ALA A 51 21.44 4.73 0.07
CA ALA A 51 20.01 5.02 0.20
C ALA A 51 19.20 4.65 -1.06
N ARG A 52 19.80 4.72 -2.26
CA ARG A 52 19.14 4.31 -3.51
C ARG A 52 18.89 2.81 -3.56
N GLU A 53 19.85 2.03 -3.05
CA GLU A 53 19.70 0.58 -2.97
C GLU A 53 18.64 0.21 -1.94
N ASN A 54 18.67 0.83 -0.75
CA ASN A 54 17.64 0.64 0.28
C ASN A 54 16.23 0.96 -0.26
N LEU A 55 16.10 2.04 -1.02
CA LEU A 55 14.84 2.41 -1.69
C LEU A 55 14.37 1.36 -2.70
N SER A 56 15.28 0.88 -3.56
CA SER A 56 14.99 -0.20 -4.50
C SER A 56 14.51 -1.46 -3.79
N GLN A 57 15.13 -1.83 -2.67
CA GLN A 57 14.75 -3.01 -1.87
C GLN A 57 13.37 -2.85 -1.21
N VAL A 58 13.05 -1.68 -0.66
CA VAL A 58 11.70 -1.42 -0.11
C VAL A 58 10.63 -1.52 -1.18
N LEU A 59 10.87 -0.97 -2.37
CA LEU A 59 9.94 -1.06 -3.49
C LEU A 59 9.79 -2.50 -3.99
N LEU A 60 10.87 -3.29 -3.98
CA LEU A 60 10.82 -4.71 -4.31
C LEU A 60 9.91 -5.47 -3.33
N HIS A 61 10.16 -5.34 -2.03
CA HIS A 61 9.33 -5.97 -1.00
C HIS A 61 7.85 -5.54 -1.09
N THR A 62 7.60 -4.28 -1.45
CA THR A 62 6.23 -3.78 -1.67
C THR A 62 5.55 -4.52 -2.83
N VAL A 63 6.23 -4.62 -3.99
CA VAL A 63 5.71 -5.34 -5.15
C VAL A 63 5.47 -6.81 -4.83
N GLU A 64 6.44 -7.48 -4.20
CA GLU A 64 6.34 -8.88 -3.79
C GLU A 64 5.18 -9.10 -2.82
N SER A 65 5.01 -8.22 -1.83
CA SER A 65 3.89 -8.30 -0.88
C SER A 65 2.54 -8.19 -1.59
N TRP A 66 2.39 -7.27 -2.55
CA TRP A 66 1.14 -7.11 -3.29
C TRP A 66 0.85 -8.32 -4.19
N VAL A 67 1.88 -8.91 -4.80
CA VAL A 67 1.75 -10.12 -5.63
C VAL A 67 1.39 -11.34 -4.78
N ALA A 68 2.11 -11.56 -3.69
CA ALA A 68 1.88 -12.68 -2.78
C ALA A 68 0.47 -12.63 -2.16
N GLN A 69 -0.05 -11.43 -1.93
CA GLN A 69 -1.36 -11.19 -1.31
C GLN A 69 -2.40 -10.67 -2.31
N ARG A 70 -2.26 -11.01 -3.60
CA ARG A 70 -3.08 -10.49 -4.71
C ARG A 70 -4.59 -10.51 -4.42
N SER A 71 -5.12 -11.63 -3.95
CA SER A 71 -6.56 -11.77 -3.66
C SER A 71 -7.02 -10.83 -2.54
N SER A 72 -6.22 -10.68 -1.48
CA SER A 72 -6.51 -9.79 -0.37
C SER A 72 -6.51 -8.32 -0.81
N PHE A 73 -5.50 -7.88 -1.57
CA PHE A 73 -5.43 -6.51 -2.07
C PHE A 73 -6.57 -6.19 -3.04
N LEU A 74 -6.89 -7.08 -3.98
CA LEU A 74 -8.02 -6.86 -4.89
C LEU A 74 -9.35 -6.77 -4.12
N ALA A 75 -9.58 -7.64 -3.14
CA ALA A 75 -10.77 -7.58 -2.30
C ALA A 75 -10.86 -6.26 -1.51
N MET A 76 -9.73 -5.75 -1.00
CA MET A 76 -9.69 -4.45 -0.32
C MET A 76 -10.00 -3.29 -1.27
N LEU A 77 -9.39 -3.29 -2.46
CA LEU A 77 -9.61 -2.25 -3.47
C LEU A 77 -11.07 -2.23 -3.93
N ASP A 78 -11.66 -3.40 -4.19
CA ASP A 78 -13.07 -3.51 -4.55
C ASP A 78 -13.98 -3.02 -3.41
N ALA A 79 -13.63 -3.31 -2.15
CA ALA A 79 -14.37 -2.84 -0.99
C ALA A 79 -14.27 -1.31 -0.79
N ARG A 80 -13.06 -0.73 -0.94
CA ARG A 80 -12.81 0.73 -0.91
C ARG A 80 -13.65 1.47 -1.96
N ASP A 81 -13.79 0.89 -3.15
CA ASP A 81 -14.55 1.49 -4.23
C ASP A 81 -16.08 1.42 -3.97
N ALA A 82 -16.54 0.36 -3.32
CA ALA A 82 -17.96 0.11 -3.03
C ALA A 82 -18.48 0.75 -1.72
N ASP A 83 -17.61 1.01 -0.74
CA ASP A 83 -18.00 1.35 0.63
C ASP A 83 -17.21 2.54 1.18
N ALA A 84 -17.92 3.54 1.71
CA ALA A 84 -17.33 4.79 2.16
C ALA A 84 -16.49 4.64 3.44
N ASP A 85 -16.87 3.77 4.37
CA ASP A 85 -16.12 3.56 5.60
C ASP A 85 -14.76 2.90 5.29
N THR A 86 -14.79 1.89 4.43
CA THR A 86 -13.60 1.19 3.92
C THR A 86 -12.67 2.15 3.18
N ARG A 87 -13.23 3.13 2.45
CA ARG A 87 -12.46 4.21 1.84
C ARG A 87 -11.76 5.08 2.87
N VAL A 88 -12.46 5.52 3.91
CA VAL A 88 -11.86 6.31 5.00
C VAL A 88 -10.68 5.58 5.64
N ILE A 89 -10.81 4.27 5.84
CA ILE A 89 -9.75 3.43 6.38
C ILE A 89 -8.54 3.37 5.43
N TRP A 90 -8.77 3.13 4.13
CA TRP A 90 -7.72 3.14 3.11
C TRP A 90 -6.95 4.48 3.10
N GLU A 91 -7.67 5.60 3.08
CA GLU A 91 -7.09 6.94 3.10
C GLU A 91 -6.28 7.19 4.39
N SER A 92 -6.72 6.65 5.54
CA SER A 92 -5.97 6.77 6.79
C SER A 92 -4.63 6.04 6.75
N TRP A 93 -4.56 4.89 6.05
CA TRP A 93 -3.30 4.17 5.84
C TRP A 93 -2.38 4.91 4.86
N LEU A 94 -2.91 5.42 3.76
CA LEU A 94 -2.15 6.26 2.83
C LEU A 94 -1.57 7.48 3.54
N THR A 95 -2.35 8.17 4.37
CA THR A 95 -1.90 9.31 5.16
C THR A 95 -0.70 8.96 6.06
N ARG A 96 -0.71 7.79 6.69
CA ARG A 96 0.42 7.30 7.52
C ARG A 96 1.66 6.97 6.69
N TYR A 97 1.49 6.39 5.50
CA TYR A 97 2.59 6.20 4.57
C TYR A 97 3.16 7.51 4.06
N GLU A 98 2.30 8.50 3.77
CA GLU A 98 2.74 9.83 3.35
C GLU A 98 3.61 10.47 4.41
N ASP A 99 3.22 10.40 5.70
CA ASP A 99 4.03 10.91 6.81
C ASP A 99 5.40 10.22 6.86
N PHE A 100 5.40 8.89 6.78
CA PHE A 100 6.62 8.08 6.83
C PHE A 100 7.56 8.37 5.64
N VAL A 101 7.02 8.40 4.42
CA VAL A 101 7.77 8.67 3.19
C VAL A 101 8.24 10.12 3.14
N ALA A 102 7.43 11.09 3.60
CA ALA A 102 7.84 12.48 3.67
C ALA A 102 9.04 12.67 4.60
N ALA A 103 9.06 12.01 5.75
CA ALA A 103 10.21 12.02 6.65
C ALA A 103 11.46 11.42 6.01
N TYR A 104 11.32 10.31 5.29
CA TYR A 104 12.42 9.71 4.53
C TYR A 104 12.95 10.66 3.44
N ILE A 105 12.05 11.34 2.71
CA ILE A 105 12.41 12.34 1.69
C ILE A 105 13.14 13.52 2.34
N ASP A 106 12.67 14.04 3.48
CA ASP A 106 13.32 15.16 4.18
C ASP A 106 14.76 14.83 4.60
N GLU A 107 15.03 13.58 4.98
CA GLU A 107 16.36 13.12 5.37
C GLU A 107 17.30 12.92 4.18
N HIS A 108 16.79 12.39 3.07
CA HIS A 108 17.60 11.87 1.97
C HIS A 108 17.63 12.75 0.73
N SER A 109 16.68 13.67 0.60
CA SER A 109 16.62 14.53 -0.57
C SER A 109 17.76 15.55 -0.53
N VAL A 110 18.59 15.51 -1.56
CA VAL A 110 19.82 16.31 -1.65
C VAL A 110 19.51 17.81 -1.87
N ARG A 111 18.27 18.14 -2.20
CA ARG A 111 17.70 19.50 -2.30
C ARG A 111 16.21 19.44 -1.97
N ALA A 112 15.63 20.55 -1.50
CA ALA A 112 14.17 20.68 -1.48
C ALA A 112 13.65 20.36 -2.89
N ALA A 113 12.84 19.31 -3.00
CA ALA A 113 12.03 19.11 -4.19
C ALA A 113 11.33 20.45 -4.50
N GLY A 114 11.03 20.73 -5.76
CA GLY A 114 10.29 21.96 -6.11
C GLY A 114 8.89 22.07 -5.47
N CYS A 115 8.52 21.11 -4.62
CA CYS A 115 7.31 20.99 -3.83
C CYS A 115 7.63 20.49 -2.41
N ALA A 116 6.64 20.49 -1.51
CA ALA A 116 6.80 19.93 -0.17
C ALA A 116 7.02 18.40 -0.24
N SER A 117 7.82 17.86 0.66
CA SER A 117 8.09 16.41 0.77
C SER A 117 6.82 15.59 0.91
N ARG A 118 5.81 16.12 1.60
CA ARG A 118 4.50 15.48 1.71
C ARG A 118 3.75 15.44 0.38
N ASP A 119 3.78 16.51 -0.42
CA ASP A 119 3.14 16.55 -1.74
C ASP A 119 3.81 15.55 -2.69
N LEU A 120 5.14 15.43 -2.60
CA LEU A 120 5.89 14.43 -3.36
C LEU A 120 5.54 13.01 -2.89
N ALA A 121 5.51 12.76 -1.59
CA ALA A 121 5.12 11.47 -1.00
C ALA A 121 3.71 11.04 -1.46
N HIS A 122 2.74 11.95 -1.37
CA HIS A 122 1.37 11.73 -1.83
C HIS A 122 1.34 11.32 -3.31
N SER A 123 2.07 12.03 -4.16
CA SER A 123 2.12 11.77 -5.60
C SER A 123 2.74 10.40 -5.91
N LEU A 124 3.86 10.07 -5.25
CA LEU A 124 4.58 8.81 -5.45
C LEU A 124 3.78 7.59 -4.94
N LEU A 125 3.12 7.72 -3.79
CA LEU A 125 2.28 6.66 -3.23
C LEU A 125 1.03 6.44 -4.09
N SER A 126 0.39 7.51 -4.56
CA SER A 126 -0.74 7.44 -5.50
C SER A 126 -0.36 6.75 -6.81
N LEU A 127 0.86 7.03 -7.32
CA LEU A 127 1.40 6.34 -8.49
C LEU A 127 1.58 4.84 -8.21
N ASN A 128 2.23 4.48 -7.09
CA ASN A 128 2.45 3.09 -6.71
C ASN A 128 1.13 2.33 -6.63
N GLU A 129 0.15 2.87 -5.90
CA GLU A 129 -1.17 2.27 -5.75
C GLU A 129 -1.77 1.96 -7.12
N ARG A 130 -1.82 2.95 -8.02
CA ARG A 130 -2.48 2.79 -9.30
C ARG A 130 -1.74 1.82 -10.23
N VAL A 131 -0.41 1.83 -10.21
CA VAL A 131 0.41 0.89 -11.00
C VAL A 131 0.20 -0.53 -10.50
N LEU A 132 0.26 -0.75 -9.18
CA LEU A 132 0.08 -2.04 -8.55
C LEU A 132 -1.35 -2.56 -8.75
N GLU A 133 -2.37 -1.73 -8.56
CA GLU A 133 -3.76 -2.11 -8.86
C GLU A 133 -3.91 -2.58 -10.31
N ARG A 134 -3.43 -1.79 -11.27
CA ARG A 134 -3.55 -2.15 -12.70
C ARG A 134 -2.84 -3.46 -13.00
N PHE A 135 -1.64 -3.66 -12.43
CA PHE A 135 -0.90 -4.90 -12.55
C PHE A 135 -1.67 -6.09 -11.95
N LEU A 136 -2.20 -5.95 -10.73
CA LEU A 136 -3.01 -6.98 -10.09
C LEU A 136 -4.32 -7.24 -10.83
N ARG A 137 -4.89 -6.27 -11.55
CA ARG A 137 -6.08 -6.48 -12.39
C ARG A 137 -5.75 -7.02 -13.79
N GLY A 138 -4.47 -7.16 -14.15
CA GLY A 138 -4.03 -7.64 -15.47
C GLY A 138 -4.08 -6.60 -16.59
N ASN A 139 -4.19 -5.31 -16.24
CA ASN A 139 -4.30 -4.17 -17.17
C ASN A 139 -3.11 -3.21 -17.05
N GLY A 140 -1.96 -3.70 -16.55
CA GLY A 140 -0.77 -2.92 -16.19
C GLY A 140 0.46 -3.32 -17.01
N LEU A 141 1.64 -3.21 -16.38
CA LEU A 141 2.90 -3.70 -16.92
C LEU A 141 2.91 -5.24 -16.98
N ASP A 142 3.80 -5.82 -17.78
CA ASP A 142 3.77 -7.25 -18.09
C ASP A 142 4.21 -8.14 -16.91
N THR A 143 5.22 -7.69 -16.16
CA THR A 143 5.82 -8.49 -15.06
C THR A 143 5.99 -7.69 -13.78
N ALA A 144 6.12 -8.40 -12.65
CA ALA A 144 6.42 -7.78 -11.36
C ALA A 144 7.77 -7.04 -11.38
N ASP A 145 8.77 -7.60 -12.06
CA ASP A 145 10.07 -6.97 -12.28
C ASP A 145 9.94 -5.65 -13.04
N ASP A 146 9.06 -5.57 -14.04
CA ASP A 146 8.83 -4.33 -14.78
C ASP A 146 8.16 -3.27 -13.91
N VAL A 147 7.23 -3.67 -13.03
CA VAL A 147 6.64 -2.79 -12.01
C VAL A 147 7.73 -2.26 -11.08
N HIS A 148 8.51 -3.15 -10.47
CA HIS A 148 9.59 -2.77 -9.56
C HIS A 148 10.57 -1.80 -10.23
N ARG A 149 11.09 -2.17 -11.41
CA ARG A 149 12.05 -1.36 -12.17
C ARG A 149 11.49 0.03 -12.48
N SER A 150 10.22 0.10 -12.91
CA SER A 150 9.57 1.36 -13.26
C SER A 150 9.38 2.26 -12.03
N LEU A 151 8.85 1.73 -10.93
CA LEU A 151 8.65 2.48 -9.69
C LEU A 151 9.99 2.94 -9.11
N THR A 152 10.99 2.06 -9.04
CA THR A 152 12.34 2.39 -8.56
C THR A 152 12.97 3.52 -9.37
N HIS A 153 12.83 3.51 -10.69
CA HIS A 153 13.34 4.58 -11.53
C HIS A 153 12.68 5.93 -11.21
N VAL A 154 11.35 5.98 -11.11
CA VAL A 154 10.61 7.21 -10.83
C VAL A 154 10.94 7.75 -9.44
N TRP A 155 10.88 6.90 -8.42
CA TRP A 155 11.18 7.27 -7.04
C TRP A 155 12.63 7.76 -6.89
N THR A 156 13.60 7.03 -7.45
CA THR A 156 15.02 7.43 -7.36
C THR A 156 15.26 8.77 -8.05
N SER A 157 14.66 8.98 -9.22
CA SER A 157 14.79 10.23 -9.97
C SER A 157 14.13 11.40 -9.23
N ALA A 158 12.98 11.16 -8.60
CA ALA A 158 12.26 12.20 -7.86
C ALA A 158 12.97 12.61 -6.56
N ILE A 159 13.56 11.66 -5.83
CA ILE A 159 14.16 11.90 -4.51
C ILE A 159 15.63 12.37 -4.65
N PHE A 160 16.38 11.75 -5.55
CA PHE A 160 17.84 11.93 -5.68
C PHE A 160 18.28 12.61 -6.99
N GLY A 161 17.35 12.87 -7.91
CA GLY A 161 17.64 13.57 -9.15
C GLY A 161 17.84 15.07 -8.93
N SER A 162 18.41 15.74 -9.93
CA SER A 162 18.44 17.20 -9.94
C SER A 162 17.09 17.72 -10.45
N ALA A 163 16.53 18.71 -9.76
CA ALA A 163 15.37 19.44 -10.29
C ALA A 163 15.69 19.99 -11.71
N PRO A 164 14.73 19.96 -12.65
CA PRO A 164 14.93 20.48 -13.99
C PRO A 164 15.27 21.98 -14.02
#